data_AF-A0A7S4CM48-F1
#
_entry.id   AF-A0A7S4CM48-F1
#
_cell.length_a   1.000
_cell.length_b   1.000
_cell.length_c   1.000
_cell.angle_alpha   90.00
_cell.angle_beta   90.00
_cell.angle_gamma   90.00
#
_symmetry.space_group_name_H-M   'P 1'
#
loop_
_entity.id
_entity.type
_entity.pdbx_description
1 polymer ?
#
loop_
_entity_poly.entity_id
_entity_poly.type
_entity_poly.pdbx_seq_one_letter_code
_entity_poly.pdbx_strand_id
1 'polypeptide(L)'
;NPPLSPELQHLSEWDSRRRLLKERIQKIGADVVCLQETSPESFEEDFRFMREELGYDGCEVFKKGRFRPATFWRTDRCRLVGAPMHKDRTLLTTFQVGEGAADRNWHVLNCHLQAGKQGPRRARQILEGVKASVTQARKLKEQDPTSPLLIVCGDFNGGEECGAVRFLEDGVIGPEFLEDGEPVTSKMKSIPTSEVLTDVVSLIERPAPPTMVVSELISLMVEGSDSTAYDKPKLSSECRA
;
A
#
# COMPACT_ATOMS: atom_id res chain seq x y z
N ASN A 1 24.28 1.70 5.59
CA ASN A 1 25.12 2.88 5.93
C ASN A 1 25.95 2.67 7.21
N PRO A 2 27.01 3.48 7.49
CA PRO A 2 27.54 3.57 8.85
C PRO A 2 26.42 4.04 9.81
N PRO A 3 26.45 3.64 11.09
CA PRO A 3 25.45 4.08 12.05
C PRO A 3 25.37 5.61 12.05
N LEU A 4 24.17 6.15 12.29
CA LEU A 4 24.00 7.57 12.56
C LEU A 4 25.02 7.99 13.63
N SER A 5 25.52 9.22 13.55
CA SER A 5 26.36 9.73 14.64
C SER A 5 25.60 9.57 15.96
N PRO A 6 26.30 9.36 17.09
CA PRO A 6 25.64 9.15 18.38
C PRO A 6 24.60 10.23 18.73
N GLU A 7 24.85 11.46 18.30
CA GLU A 7 23.96 12.62 18.47
C GLU A 7 22.63 12.49 17.72
N LEU A 8 22.58 11.75 16.60
CA LEU A 8 21.41 11.58 15.76
C LEU A 8 20.71 10.23 15.96
N GLN A 9 21.27 9.34 16.78
CA GLN A 9 20.74 7.98 16.98
C GLN A 9 19.30 7.99 17.51
N HIS A 10 18.97 8.95 18.36
CA HIS A 10 17.61 9.16 18.89
C HIS A 10 16.55 9.40 17.80
N LEU A 11 16.93 9.84 16.59
CA LEU A 11 16.00 10.03 15.46
C LEU A 11 15.57 8.70 14.82
N SER A 12 16.37 7.64 14.99
CA SER A 12 16.06 6.30 14.47
C SER A 12 15.19 5.47 15.42
N GLU A 13 15.13 5.86 16.69
CA GLU A 13 14.29 5.23 17.69
C GLU A 13 12.81 5.27 17.27
N TRP A 14 12.10 4.18 17.57
CA TRP A 14 10.72 4.02 17.13
C TRP A 14 9.81 5.10 17.70
N ASP A 15 9.94 5.45 18.98
CA ASP A 15 9.11 6.49 19.60
C ASP A 15 9.26 7.86 18.94
N SER A 16 10.50 8.24 18.60
CA SER A 16 10.78 9.46 17.84
C SER A 16 10.11 9.44 16.47
N ARG A 17 10.24 8.33 15.73
CA ARG A 17 9.62 8.17 14.40
C ARG A 17 8.09 8.12 14.48
N ARG A 18 7.52 7.44 15.48
CA ARG A 18 6.09 7.34 15.75
C ARG A 18 5.49 8.72 16.01
N ARG A 19 6.16 9.56 16.82
CA ARG A 19 5.73 10.95 17.06
C ARG A 19 5.71 11.77 15.76
N LEU A 20 6.77 11.70 14.96
CA LEU A 20 6.83 12.41 13.67
C LEU A 20 5.77 11.92 12.68
N LEU A 21 5.51 10.60 12.65
CA LEU A 21 4.48 10.00 11.82
C LEU A 21 3.09 10.51 12.22
N LYS A 22 2.79 10.54 13.53
CA LYS A 22 1.56 11.10 14.07
C LYS A 22 1.38 12.56 13.68
N GLU A 23 2.38 13.41 13.92
CA GLU A 23 2.35 14.84 13.57
C GLU A 23 2.09 15.04 12.07
N ARG A 24 2.71 14.20 11.23
CA ARG A 24 2.53 14.26 9.78
C ARG A 24 1.11 13.86 9.36
N ILE A 25 0.59 12.75 9.88
CA ILE A 25 -0.77 12.28 9.57
C ILE A 25 -1.80 13.31 10.02
N GLN A 26 -1.66 13.84 11.24
CA GLN A 26 -2.55 14.86 11.79
C GLN A 26 -2.55 16.14 10.94
N LYS A 27 -1.37 16.60 10.50
CA LYS A 27 -1.24 17.79 9.66
C LYS A 27 -1.87 17.61 8.28
N ILE A 28 -1.79 16.41 7.71
CA ILE A 28 -2.43 16.11 6.42
C ILE A 28 -3.96 16.00 6.59
N GLY A 29 -4.42 15.35 7.65
CA GLY A 29 -5.84 15.21 7.97
C GLY A 29 -6.64 14.43 6.92
N ALA A 30 -6.02 13.43 6.27
CA ALA A 30 -6.67 12.64 5.21
C ALA A 30 -7.81 11.76 5.73
N ASP A 31 -8.88 11.58 4.96
CA ASP A 31 -9.99 10.71 5.38
C ASP A 31 -9.60 9.22 5.42
N VAL A 32 -8.70 8.81 4.52
CA VAL A 32 -8.13 7.45 4.44
C VAL A 32 -6.61 7.53 4.40
N VAL A 33 -5.92 6.69 5.17
CA VAL A 33 -4.46 6.62 5.24
C VAL A 33 -3.99 5.21 4.89
N CYS A 34 -3.20 5.09 3.82
CA CYS A 34 -2.54 3.85 3.41
C CYS A 34 -1.10 3.84 3.95
N LEU A 35 -0.78 2.93 4.87
CA LEU A 35 0.59 2.70 5.34
C LEU A 35 1.13 1.37 4.79
N GLN A 36 2.45 1.29 4.64
CA GLN A 36 3.17 0.07 4.29
C GLN A 36 4.17 -0.25 5.41
N GLU A 37 4.69 -1.49 5.41
CA GLU A 37 5.70 -1.94 6.38
C GLU A 37 5.26 -1.91 7.84
N THR A 38 3.96 -2.04 8.09
CA THR A 38 3.46 -2.07 9.48
C THR A 38 3.74 -3.42 10.12
N SER A 39 4.27 -3.40 11.34
CA SER A 39 4.45 -4.60 12.17
C SER A 39 3.09 -5.11 12.63
N PRO A 40 2.76 -6.41 12.46
CA PRO A 40 1.52 -6.98 13.00
C PRO A 40 1.60 -7.24 14.52
N GLU A 41 2.82 -7.33 15.07
CA GLU A 41 3.05 -7.70 16.47
C GLU A 41 2.78 -6.51 17.40
N SER A 42 3.25 -5.33 16.98
CA SER A 42 3.12 -4.08 17.70
C SER A 42 2.03 -3.17 17.13
N PHE A 43 1.29 -3.58 16.11
CA PHE A 43 0.37 -2.74 15.33
C PHE A 43 -0.56 -1.87 16.20
N GLU A 44 -1.24 -2.49 17.15
CA GLU A 44 -2.21 -1.79 18.01
C GLU A 44 -1.56 -0.75 18.91
N GLU A 45 -0.32 -1.00 19.35
CA GLU A 45 0.47 -0.08 20.18
C GLU A 45 1.09 1.04 19.36
N ASP A 46 1.71 0.67 18.25
CA ASP A 46 2.40 1.54 17.30
C ASP A 46 1.47 2.61 16.74
N PHE A 47 0.23 2.22 16.45
CA PHE A 47 -0.77 3.09 15.82
C PHE A 47 -1.93 3.43 16.75
N ARG A 48 -1.78 3.22 18.06
CA ARG A 48 -2.80 3.56 19.07
C ARG A 48 -3.31 4.99 18.93
N PHE A 49 -2.40 5.93 18.64
CA PHE A 49 -2.69 7.34 18.44
C PHE A 49 -3.70 7.62 17.32
N MET A 50 -3.81 6.72 16.33
CA MET A 50 -4.78 6.86 15.24
C MET A 50 -6.21 6.86 15.78
N ARG A 51 -6.53 5.92 16.69
CA ARG A 51 -7.85 5.83 17.35
C ARG A 51 -8.01 6.86 18.45
N GLU A 52 -7.08 6.86 19.40
CA GLU A 52 -7.25 7.59 20.66
C GLU A 52 -7.14 9.10 20.51
N GLU A 53 -6.40 9.58 19.50
CA GLU A 53 -6.06 11.00 19.38
C GLU A 53 -6.48 11.62 18.05
N LEU A 54 -6.54 10.84 16.97
CA LEU A 54 -6.81 11.35 15.62
C LEU A 54 -8.20 10.98 15.06
N GLY A 55 -8.98 10.15 15.76
CA GLY A 55 -10.35 9.81 15.36
C GLY A 55 -10.45 8.82 14.19
N TYR A 56 -9.42 8.04 13.93
CA TYR A 56 -9.45 6.94 12.97
C TYR A 56 -9.77 5.65 13.72
N ASP A 57 -10.92 5.02 13.49
CA ASP A 57 -11.31 3.83 14.26
C ASP A 57 -10.78 2.53 13.65
N GLY A 58 -10.97 2.41 12.34
CA GLY A 58 -10.84 1.15 11.64
C GLY A 58 -9.52 1.06 10.92
N CYS A 59 -8.79 0.00 11.24
CA CYS A 59 -7.50 -0.28 10.66
C CYS A 59 -7.49 -1.75 10.24
N GLU A 60 -7.09 -1.99 8.99
CA GLU A 60 -7.05 -3.34 8.44
C GLU A 60 -5.64 -3.63 7.97
N VAL A 61 -5.09 -4.77 8.38
CA VAL A 61 -3.69 -5.13 8.11
C VAL A 61 -3.66 -6.43 7.33
N PHE A 62 -2.87 -6.46 6.27
CA PHE A 62 -2.64 -7.71 5.55
C PHE A 62 -1.86 -8.73 6.39
N LYS A 63 -2.56 -9.76 6.88
CA LYS A 63 -2.00 -10.78 7.79
C LYS A 63 -1.12 -11.85 7.15
N LYS A 64 -0.69 -11.72 5.87
CA LYS A 64 0.40 -12.55 5.30
C LYS A 64 1.63 -11.73 4.87
N GLY A 65 2.81 -12.35 4.90
CA GLY A 65 4.08 -11.73 4.49
C GLY A 65 4.76 -10.90 5.58
N ARG A 66 6.00 -10.48 5.31
CA ARG A 66 6.84 -9.73 6.25
C ARG A 66 6.50 -8.23 6.31
N PHE A 67 6.10 -7.66 5.17
CA PHE A 67 5.68 -6.27 5.07
C PHE A 67 4.21 -6.21 4.72
N ARG A 68 3.46 -5.47 5.53
CA ARG A 68 2.01 -5.54 5.53
C ARG A 68 1.47 -4.15 5.26
N PRO A 69 0.68 -3.95 4.20
CA PRO A 69 -0.11 -2.75 4.07
C PRO A 69 -1.16 -2.69 5.18
N ALA A 70 -1.38 -1.49 5.70
CA ALA A 70 -2.45 -1.14 6.62
C ALA A 70 -3.28 0.01 6.07
N THR A 71 -4.61 -0.07 6.18
CA THR A 71 -5.50 1.04 5.78
C THR A 71 -6.27 1.53 6.99
N PHE A 72 -6.14 2.82 7.32
CA PHE A 72 -6.90 3.52 8.36
C PHE A 72 -7.95 4.43 7.74
N TRP A 73 -9.09 4.62 8.40
CA TRP A 73 -10.10 5.58 7.95
C TRP A 73 -10.78 6.33 9.10
N ARG A 74 -11.20 7.56 8.82
CA ARG A 74 -12.00 8.41 9.71
C ARG A 74 -13.45 7.91 9.74
N THR A 75 -13.96 7.47 10.88
CA THR A 75 -15.32 6.91 10.96
C THR A 75 -16.44 7.93 10.88
N ASP A 76 -16.14 9.20 11.15
CA ASP A 76 -17.06 10.32 10.93
C ASP A 76 -17.21 10.67 9.44
N ARG A 77 -16.37 10.12 8.56
CA ARG A 77 -16.34 10.43 7.12
C ARG A 77 -16.52 9.22 6.21
N CYS A 78 -16.02 8.07 6.65
CA CYS A 78 -15.95 6.85 5.88
C CYS A 78 -16.61 5.70 6.65
N ARG A 79 -17.54 5.01 5.98
CA ARG A 79 -18.12 3.76 6.44
C ARG A 79 -17.53 2.60 5.65
N LEU A 80 -16.89 1.64 6.32
CA LEU A 80 -16.40 0.42 5.68
C LEU A 80 -17.59 -0.42 5.16
N VAL A 81 -17.52 -0.82 3.89
CA VAL A 81 -18.55 -1.62 3.22
C VAL A 81 -17.97 -2.97 2.80
N GLY A 82 -18.37 -3.99 3.56
CA GLY A 82 -17.91 -5.35 3.38
C GLY A 82 -16.56 -5.62 4.03
N ALA A 83 -16.23 -6.92 4.15
CA ALA A 83 -14.94 -7.34 4.68
C ALA A 83 -13.80 -6.95 3.72
N PRO A 84 -12.65 -6.48 4.25
CA PRO A 84 -11.47 -6.25 3.43
C PRO A 84 -11.03 -7.50 2.70
N MET A 85 -10.46 -7.31 1.52
CA MET A 85 -9.96 -8.39 0.69
C MET A 85 -8.44 -8.33 0.60
N HIS A 86 -7.81 -9.48 0.76
CA HIS A 86 -6.37 -9.61 0.70
C HIS A 86 -5.92 -10.43 -0.51
N LYS A 87 -4.88 -9.98 -1.21
CA LYS A 87 -4.18 -10.73 -2.25
C LYS A 87 -2.68 -10.71 -1.97
N ASP A 88 -1.87 -11.28 -2.86
CA ASP A 88 -0.41 -11.23 -2.72
C ASP A 88 0.04 -9.76 -2.70
N ARG A 89 0.43 -9.29 -1.51
CA ARG A 89 0.97 -7.93 -1.27
C ARG A 89 0.02 -6.75 -1.54
N THR A 90 -1.29 -7.00 -1.58
CA THR A 90 -2.29 -5.94 -1.68
C THR A 90 -3.43 -6.14 -0.68
N LEU A 91 -3.96 -5.02 -0.19
CA LEU A 91 -5.09 -4.92 0.71
C LEU A 91 -6.14 -4.02 0.06
N LEU A 92 -7.33 -4.55 -0.18
CA LEU A 92 -8.47 -3.81 -0.67
C LEU A 92 -9.46 -3.55 0.47
N THR A 93 -9.77 -2.28 0.69
CA THR A 93 -10.84 -1.82 1.58
C THR A 93 -11.85 -1.02 0.76
N THR A 94 -13.14 -1.14 1.07
CA THR A 94 -14.19 -0.42 0.35
C THR A 94 -14.96 0.47 1.31
N PHE A 95 -15.18 1.73 0.95
CA PHE A 95 -15.80 2.72 1.81
C PHE A 95 -16.97 3.40 1.10
N GLN A 96 -17.99 3.76 1.85
CA GLN A 96 -18.90 4.84 1.48
C GLN A 96 -18.45 6.12 2.16
N VAL A 97 -18.46 7.22 1.41
CA VAL A 97 -17.97 8.53 1.87
C VAL A 97 -19.12 9.54 1.86
N GLY A 98 -19.30 10.26 2.96
CA GLY A 98 -20.25 11.38 3.10
C GLY A 98 -21.50 11.11 3.96
N GLU A 99 -22.18 12.19 4.37
CA GLU A 99 -23.48 12.17 5.05
C GLU A 99 -24.61 12.34 4.02
N GLY A 100 -25.17 11.22 3.54
CA GLY A 100 -26.41 11.23 2.75
C GLY A 100 -26.31 10.62 1.35
N ALA A 101 -26.99 9.47 1.19
CA ALA A 101 -27.76 8.97 0.03
C ALA A 101 -27.25 9.09 -1.42
N ALA A 102 -26.00 9.44 -1.68
CA ALA A 102 -25.31 9.10 -2.92
C ALA A 102 -24.21 8.09 -2.58
N ASP A 103 -24.64 6.92 -2.10
CA ASP A 103 -23.83 5.78 -1.62
C ASP A 103 -22.95 5.20 -2.75
N ARG A 104 -21.93 5.96 -3.18
CA ARG A 104 -20.89 5.45 -4.07
C ARG A 104 -19.85 4.75 -3.23
N ASN A 105 -19.50 3.54 -3.65
CA ASN A 105 -18.44 2.77 -3.02
C ASN A 105 -17.11 3.22 -3.61
N TRP A 106 -16.19 3.64 -2.75
CA TRP A 106 -14.80 3.92 -3.06
C TRP A 106 -13.96 2.73 -2.66
N HIS A 107 -13.27 2.13 -3.61
CA HIS A 107 -12.38 1.00 -3.40
C HIS A 107 -10.95 1.52 -3.28
N VAL A 108 -10.30 1.29 -2.15
CA VAL A 108 -8.92 1.69 -1.89
C VAL A 108 -8.06 0.44 -1.85
N LEU A 109 -7.16 0.31 -2.84
CA LEU A 109 -6.18 -0.77 -2.96
C LEU A 109 -4.83 -0.26 -2.47
N ASN A 110 -4.46 -0.65 -1.25
CA ASN A 110 -3.15 -0.40 -0.66
C ASN A 110 -2.19 -1.54 -1.02
N CYS A 111 -1.04 -1.23 -1.64
CA CYS A 111 -0.04 -2.21 -2.03
C CYS A 111 1.33 -1.95 -1.40
N HIS A 112 2.07 -3.04 -1.23
CA HIS A 112 3.51 -2.99 -1.02
C HIS A 112 4.14 -4.11 -1.86
N LEU A 113 4.32 -3.84 -3.15
CA LEU A 113 4.64 -4.85 -4.17
C LEU A 113 6.03 -5.48 -3.95
N GLN A 114 6.33 -6.51 -4.73
CA GLN A 114 7.59 -7.23 -4.63
C GLN A 114 8.79 -6.32 -4.97
N ALA A 115 9.75 -6.21 -4.03
CA ALA A 115 11.05 -5.55 -4.22
C ALA A 115 12.03 -6.35 -5.09
N GLY A 116 13.05 -5.66 -5.62
CA GLY A 116 14.12 -6.21 -6.46
C GLY A 116 13.73 -6.32 -7.94
N LYS A 117 14.49 -7.08 -8.72
CA LYS A 117 14.19 -7.34 -10.15
C LYS A 117 13.02 -8.33 -10.29
N GLN A 118 11.80 -7.83 -10.14
CA GLN A 118 10.58 -8.63 -9.99
C GLN A 118 9.38 -8.05 -10.76
N GLY A 119 9.64 -7.39 -11.89
CA GLY A 119 8.61 -6.79 -12.76
C GLY A 119 7.41 -7.71 -13.05
N PRO A 120 7.61 -8.97 -13.50
CA PRO A 120 6.51 -9.90 -13.74
C PRO A 120 5.63 -10.16 -12.51
N ARG A 121 6.23 -10.19 -11.31
CA ARG A 121 5.52 -10.42 -10.07
C ARG A 121 4.74 -9.18 -9.63
N ARG A 122 5.32 -7.99 -9.76
CA ARG A 122 4.64 -6.71 -9.49
C ARG A 122 3.39 -6.54 -10.35
N ALA A 123 3.51 -6.74 -11.67
CA ALA A 123 2.37 -6.64 -12.59
C ALA A 123 1.25 -7.65 -12.26
N ARG A 124 1.62 -8.88 -11.86
CA ARG A 124 0.63 -9.88 -11.40
C ARG A 124 -0.06 -9.47 -10.09
N GLN A 125 0.69 -8.93 -9.13
CA GLN A 125 0.14 -8.49 -7.84
C GLN A 125 -0.87 -7.36 -8.02
N ILE A 126 -0.56 -6.36 -8.86
CA ILE A 126 -1.50 -5.31 -9.25
C ILE A 126 -2.73 -5.89 -9.94
N LEU A 127 -2.56 -6.75 -10.94
CA LEU A 127 -3.68 -7.36 -11.66
C LEU A 127 -4.66 -8.07 -10.72
N GLU A 128 -4.14 -8.85 -9.78
CA GLU A 128 -4.97 -9.56 -8.80
C GLU A 128 -5.65 -8.61 -7.79
N GLY A 129 -4.99 -7.51 -7.43
CA GLY A 129 -5.58 -6.44 -6.62
C GLY A 129 -6.72 -5.72 -7.34
N VAL A 130 -6.54 -5.34 -8.60
CA VAL A 130 -7.59 -4.70 -9.42
C VAL A 130 -8.74 -5.67 -9.70
N LYS A 131 -8.46 -6.95 -9.96
CA LYS A 131 -9.54 -7.97 -10.04
C LYS A 131 -10.34 -8.07 -8.75
N ALA A 132 -9.71 -7.87 -7.59
CA ALA A 132 -10.42 -7.89 -6.31
C ALA A 132 -11.41 -6.73 -6.20
N SER A 133 -11.10 -5.53 -6.72
CA SER A 133 -12.04 -4.40 -6.69
C SER A 133 -13.25 -4.66 -7.57
N VAL A 134 -13.06 -5.13 -8.80
CA VAL A 134 -14.16 -5.56 -9.69
C VAL A 134 -15.01 -6.68 -9.05
N THR A 135 -14.36 -7.64 -8.39
CA THR A 135 -15.06 -8.71 -7.66
C THR A 135 -15.92 -8.15 -6.53
N GLN A 136 -15.38 -7.19 -5.76
CA GLN A 136 -16.09 -6.55 -4.67
C GLN A 136 -17.25 -5.68 -5.18
N ALA A 137 -17.06 -4.90 -6.23
CA ALA A 137 -18.11 -4.09 -6.85
C ALA A 137 -19.29 -4.96 -7.34
N ARG A 138 -19.00 -6.14 -7.90
CA ARG A 138 -20.04 -7.13 -8.27
C ARG A 138 -20.78 -7.65 -7.05
N LYS A 139 -20.06 -7.97 -5.96
CA LYS A 139 -20.67 -8.44 -4.70
C LYS A 139 -21.57 -7.37 -4.08
N LEU A 140 -21.19 -6.10 -4.19
CA LEU A 140 -21.97 -4.95 -3.73
C LEU A 140 -23.07 -4.52 -4.71
N LYS A 141 -23.19 -5.21 -5.86
CA LYS A 141 -24.20 -4.95 -6.91
C LYS A 141 -24.17 -3.50 -7.42
N GLU A 142 -22.98 -2.96 -7.60
CA GLU A 142 -22.79 -1.65 -8.21
C GLU A 142 -23.31 -1.63 -9.65
N GLN A 143 -23.72 -0.44 -10.11
CA GLN A 143 -24.32 -0.27 -11.44
C GLN A 143 -23.36 -0.67 -12.57
N ASP A 144 -22.08 -0.30 -12.44
CA ASP A 144 -21.02 -0.71 -13.35
C ASP A 144 -19.85 -1.29 -12.55
N PRO A 145 -19.86 -2.62 -12.27
CA PRO A 145 -18.79 -3.26 -11.53
C PRO A 145 -17.45 -3.31 -12.28
N THR A 146 -17.44 -3.04 -13.59
CA THR A 146 -16.22 -2.95 -14.38
C THR A 146 -15.60 -1.56 -14.37
N SER A 147 -16.32 -0.55 -13.88
CA SER A 147 -15.82 0.80 -13.67
C SER A 147 -15.88 1.22 -12.19
N PRO A 148 -15.27 0.46 -11.26
CA PRO A 148 -15.29 0.80 -9.85
C PRO A 148 -14.54 2.13 -9.61
N LEU A 149 -15.00 2.92 -8.63
CA LEU A 149 -14.21 4.04 -8.12
C LEU A 149 -13.00 3.50 -7.36
N LEU A 150 -11.90 3.29 -8.07
CA LEU A 150 -10.70 2.65 -7.55
C LEU A 150 -9.58 3.67 -7.32
N ILE A 151 -9.07 3.70 -6.10
CA ILE A 151 -7.83 4.40 -5.72
C ILE A 151 -6.78 3.33 -5.45
N VAL A 152 -5.63 3.41 -6.11
CA VAL A 152 -4.47 2.56 -5.83
C VAL A 152 -3.39 3.40 -5.17
N CYS A 153 -2.93 2.96 -4.00
CA CYS A 153 -1.93 3.65 -3.18
C CYS A 153 -0.85 2.65 -2.72
N GLY A 154 0.35 3.14 -2.48
CA GLY A 154 1.37 2.43 -1.71
C GLY A 154 2.71 2.31 -2.42
N ASP A 155 3.52 1.34 -1.98
CA ASP A 155 4.87 1.14 -2.48
C ASP A 155 4.86 0.13 -3.63
N PHE A 156 5.17 0.61 -4.83
CA PHE A 156 5.21 -0.19 -6.04
C PHE A 156 6.53 -0.94 -6.21
N ASN A 157 7.57 -0.60 -5.43
CA ASN A 157 8.88 -1.25 -5.47
C ASN A 157 9.48 -1.33 -6.89
N GLY A 158 9.20 -0.32 -7.70
CA GLY A 158 9.67 -0.17 -9.07
C GLY A 158 10.00 1.29 -9.37
N GLY A 159 10.74 1.53 -10.45
CA GLY A 159 11.02 2.89 -10.93
C GLY A 159 9.75 3.60 -11.42
N GLU A 160 9.91 4.86 -11.84
CA GLU A 160 8.81 5.70 -12.35
C GLU A 160 8.00 5.01 -13.46
N GLU A 161 8.67 4.25 -14.33
CA GLU A 161 8.04 3.51 -15.43
C GLU A 161 7.98 1.99 -15.14
N CYS A 162 7.74 1.56 -13.91
CA CYS A 162 7.62 0.12 -13.66
C CYS A 162 6.38 -0.48 -14.33
N GLY A 163 6.44 -1.75 -14.73
CA GLY A 163 5.36 -2.42 -15.45
C GLY A 163 4.06 -2.48 -14.65
N ALA A 164 4.11 -2.36 -13.32
CA ALA A 164 2.92 -2.22 -12.49
C ALA A 164 2.19 -0.88 -12.69
N VAL A 165 2.94 0.23 -12.76
CA VAL A 165 2.38 1.58 -13.01
C VAL A 165 1.86 1.66 -14.45
N ARG A 166 2.68 1.26 -15.43
CA ARG A 166 2.26 1.24 -16.84
C ARG A 166 1.03 0.40 -17.08
N PHE A 167 0.91 -0.73 -16.40
CA PHE A 167 -0.27 -1.56 -16.57
C PHE A 167 -1.55 -0.91 -16.02
N LEU A 168 -1.45 -0.06 -14.98
CA LEU A 168 -2.59 0.73 -14.48
C LEU A 168 -2.98 1.87 -15.43
N GLU A 169 -2.00 2.54 -16.02
CA GLU A 169 -2.19 3.73 -16.87
C GLU A 169 -2.57 3.38 -18.32
N ASP A 170 -1.92 2.38 -18.90
CA ASP A 170 -2.17 1.95 -20.28
C ASP A 170 -3.33 0.95 -20.36
N GLY A 171 -3.69 0.34 -19.22
CA GLY A 171 -4.70 -0.71 -19.13
C GLY A 171 -4.30 -2.05 -19.74
N VAL A 172 -3.19 -2.08 -20.46
CA VAL A 172 -2.62 -3.27 -21.10
C VAL A 172 -1.11 -3.31 -20.89
N ILE A 173 -0.55 -4.52 -20.85
CA ILE A 173 0.89 -4.73 -20.86
C ILE A 173 1.23 -5.97 -21.67
N GLY A 174 2.13 -5.82 -22.63
CA GLY A 174 2.56 -6.88 -23.54
C GLY A 174 4.00 -7.34 -23.31
N PRO A 175 4.44 -8.40 -24.01
CA PRO A 175 5.78 -8.95 -23.89
C PRO A 175 6.90 -8.02 -24.36
N GLU A 176 6.57 -6.97 -25.11
CA GLU A 176 7.47 -5.90 -25.53
C GLU A 176 7.87 -4.97 -24.38
N PHE A 177 7.10 -4.93 -23.30
CA PHE A 177 7.42 -4.09 -22.15
C PHE A 177 8.50 -4.73 -21.28
N LEU A 178 9.64 -4.04 -21.16
CA LEU A 178 10.80 -4.50 -20.39
C LEU A 178 10.95 -3.69 -19.11
N GLU A 179 11.17 -4.37 -18.00
CA GLU A 179 11.51 -3.79 -16.72
C GLU A 179 12.81 -4.44 -16.22
N ASP A 180 13.80 -3.63 -15.84
CA ASP A 180 15.14 -4.11 -15.45
C ASP A 180 15.84 -4.97 -16.54
N GLY A 181 15.46 -4.78 -17.81
CA GLY A 181 15.97 -5.53 -18.96
C GLY A 181 15.24 -6.85 -19.24
N GLU A 182 14.18 -7.17 -18.51
CA GLU A 182 13.42 -8.42 -18.65
C GLU A 182 11.94 -8.15 -19.01
N PRO A 183 11.31 -9.01 -19.82
CA PRO A 183 9.90 -8.85 -20.15
C PRO A 183 9.01 -9.07 -18.93
N VAL A 184 8.09 -8.13 -18.68
CA VAL A 184 7.15 -8.20 -17.55
C VAL A 184 6.09 -9.30 -17.74
N THR A 185 5.83 -9.70 -18.98
CA THR A 185 4.87 -10.76 -19.29
C THR A 185 5.27 -11.51 -20.56
N SER A 186 4.86 -12.77 -20.68
CA SER A 186 5.06 -13.56 -21.92
C SER A 186 3.94 -13.38 -22.95
N LYS A 187 2.83 -12.75 -22.55
CA LYS A 187 1.64 -12.52 -23.37
C LYS A 187 0.97 -11.22 -23.00
N MET A 188 0.20 -10.67 -23.93
CA MET A 188 -0.64 -9.51 -23.67
C MET A 188 -1.58 -9.76 -22.50
N LYS A 189 -1.66 -8.81 -21.58
CA LYS A 189 -2.59 -8.80 -20.43
C LYS A 189 -3.33 -7.47 -20.42
N SER A 190 -4.58 -7.49 -19.99
CA SER A 190 -5.39 -6.30 -19.76
C SER A 190 -5.85 -6.25 -18.30
N ILE A 191 -6.01 -5.05 -17.75
CA ILE A 191 -6.71 -4.86 -16.48
C ILE A 191 -8.21 -5.14 -16.69
N PRO A 192 -8.93 -5.59 -15.65
CA PRO A 192 -10.34 -5.95 -15.76
C PRO A 192 -11.29 -4.76 -15.66
N THR A 193 -10.77 -3.53 -15.58
CA THR A 193 -11.57 -2.30 -15.54
C THR A 193 -11.84 -1.79 -16.95
N SER A 194 -12.99 -1.13 -17.13
CA SER A 194 -13.37 -0.48 -18.40
C SER A 194 -12.57 0.79 -18.66
N GLU A 195 -12.16 1.48 -17.60
CA GLU A 195 -11.31 2.67 -17.65
C GLU A 195 -9.92 2.37 -17.06
N VAL A 196 -8.92 3.07 -17.57
CA VAL A 196 -7.56 3.08 -17.03
C VAL A 196 -7.45 4.06 -15.87
N LEU A 197 -6.43 3.87 -15.04
CA LEU A 197 -6.18 4.78 -13.92
C LEU A 197 -5.30 5.94 -14.38
N THR A 198 -5.46 7.09 -13.73
CA THR A 198 -4.61 8.26 -13.97
C THR A 198 -3.82 8.58 -12.72
N ASP A 199 -2.52 8.86 -12.87
CA ASP A 199 -1.74 9.37 -11.76
C ASP A 199 -2.21 10.78 -11.37
N VAL A 200 -2.89 10.85 -10.23
CA VAL A 200 -3.42 12.10 -9.66
C VAL A 200 -2.29 13.07 -9.29
N VAL A 201 -1.07 12.59 -9.00
CA VAL A 201 0.07 13.47 -8.69
C VAL A 201 0.53 14.19 -9.95
N SER A 202 0.61 13.50 -11.09
CA SER A 202 0.95 14.11 -12.39
C SER A 202 -0.01 15.23 -12.81
N LEU A 203 -1.27 15.18 -12.35
CA LEU A 203 -2.31 16.15 -12.67
C LEU A 203 -2.32 17.38 -11.77
N ILE A 204 -1.65 17.34 -10.62
CA ILE A 204 -1.67 18.45 -9.66
C ILE A 204 -0.31 19.14 -9.73
N GLU A 205 -0.30 20.46 -9.98
CA GLU A 205 0.89 21.32 -9.90
C GLU A 205 1.36 21.50 -8.44
N ARG A 206 1.63 20.39 -7.75
CA ARG A 206 2.26 20.39 -6.43
C ARG A 206 3.48 19.50 -6.49
N PRO A 207 4.61 19.90 -5.87
CA PRO A 207 5.72 18.99 -5.70
C PRO A 207 5.22 17.72 -5.00
N ALA A 208 5.65 16.55 -5.49
CA ALA A 208 5.30 15.28 -4.87
C ALA A 208 5.50 15.39 -3.35
N PRO A 209 4.54 14.91 -2.53
CA PRO A 209 4.73 14.94 -1.09
C PRO A 209 6.08 14.30 -0.79
N PRO A 210 6.88 14.83 0.17
CA PRO A 210 8.15 14.23 0.51
C PRO A 210 7.89 12.79 0.98
N THR A 211 8.07 11.84 0.07
CA THR A 211 8.00 10.41 0.36
C THR A 211 9.26 10.08 1.14
N MET A 212 9.13 10.01 2.46
CA MET A 212 10.23 9.52 3.29
C MET A 212 10.28 8.00 3.16
N VAL A 213 11.02 7.51 2.17
CA VAL A 213 11.34 6.08 2.07
C VAL A 213 12.65 5.85 2.81
N VAL A 214 12.62 5.09 3.90
CA VAL A 214 13.85 4.55 4.49
C VAL A 214 14.20 3.29 3.73
N SER A 215 15.01 3.44 2.67
CA SER A 215 15.37 2.37 1.73
C SER A 215 16.08 1.15 2.36
N GLU A 216 16.47 1.19 3.64
CA GLU A 216 17.20 0.11 4.33
C GLU A 216 16.37 -0.70 5.36
N LEU A 217 15.07 -0.41 5.58
CA LEU A 217 14.28 -1.07 6.66
C LEU A 217 14.19 -2.61 6.49
N ILE A 218 14.14 -3.09 5.25
CA ILE A 218 14.01 -4.52 4.93
C ILE A 218 15.27 -5.32 5.28
N SER A 219 16.45 -4.70 5.23
CA SER A 219 17.73 -5.38 5.52
C SER A 219 18.01 -5.47 7.03
N LEU A 220 17.42 -4.58 7.83
CA LEU A 220 17.64 -4.51 9.29
C LEU A 220 16.66 -5.36 10.10
N MET A 221 15.48 -5.66 9.56
CA MET A 221 14.43 -6.39 10.29
C MET A 221 14.55 -7.94 10.26
N VAL A 222 15.54 -8.54 9.57
CA VAL A 222 15.72 -10.01 9.49
C VAL A 222 17.18 -10.36 9.59
N GLU A 223 17.49 -11.25 10.54
CA GLU A 223 18.81 -11.86 10.65
C GLU A 223 18.98 -12.95 9.57
N GLY A 224 20.01 -12.80 8.72
CA GLY A 224 20.48 -13.84 7.79
C GLY A 224 20.71 -13.32 6.37
N SER A 225 21.96 -13.38 5.90
CA SER A 225 22.42 -12.85 4.61
C SER A 225 22.13 -13.72 3.38
N ASP A 226 21.39 -14.83 3.51
CA ASP A 226 21.19 -15.76 2.41
C ASP A 226 19.71 -15.98 2.11
N SER A 227 19.27 -15.48 0.95
CA SER A 227 18.12 -15.81 0.06
C SER A 227 16.79 -16.35 0.62
N THR A 228 16.62 -16.48 1.94
CA THR A 228 15.55 -17.24 2.63
C THR A 228 14.72 -16.37 3.57
N ALA A 229 14.94 -15.05 3.56
CA ALA A 229 14.24 -14.06 4.40
C ALA A 229 12.70 -14.06 4.27
N TYR A 230 12.14 -14.80 3.31
CA TYR A 230 10.70 -14.91 3.05
C TYR A 230 10.08 -16.25 3.50
N ASP A 231 10.88 -17.29 3.73
CA ASP A 231 10.35 -18.62 4.04
C ASP A 231 10.20 -18.85 5.55
N LYS A 232 11.09 -18.29 6.38
CA LYS A 232 11.04 -18.36 7.86
C LYS A 232 11.63 -17.10 8.49
N PRO A 233 10.90 -15.97 8.55
CA PRO A 233 11.45 -14.73 9.09
C PRO A 233 11.76 -14.91 10.59
N LYS A 234 13.03 -14.72 10.95
CA LYS A 234 13.45 -14.45 12.33
C LYS A 234 13.70 -12.95 12.44
N LEU A 235 12.86 -12.28 13.21
CA LEU A 235 13.07 -10.89 13.57
C LEU A 235 14.37 -10.78 14.37
N SER A 236 15.16 -9.74 14.08
CA SER A 236 16.38 -9.47 14.83
C SER A 236 16.06 -9.26 16.31
N SER A 237 17.03 -9.58 17.17
CA SER A 237 16.91 -9.36 18.61
C SER A 237 16.57 -7.90 18.98
N GLU A 238 16.92 -6.95 18.13
CA GLU A 238 16.61 -5.51 18.27
C GLU A 238 15.13 -5.15 18.00
N CYS A 239 14.35 -6.02 17.34
CA CYS A 239 12.92 -5.80 17.08
C CYS A 239 11.99 -6.39 18.17
N ARG A 240 12.53 -6.93 19.27
CA ARG A 240 11.76 -7.60 20.33
C ARG A 240 11.57 -6.77 21.61
N ALA A 241 11.66 -5.44 21.53
CA ALA A 241 11.40 -4.53 22.63
C ALA A 241 10.12 -3.73 22.36
#